data_AF-A0A4V1UTN2-F1
#
_entry.id   AF-A0A4V1UTN2-F1
#
_cell.length_a   1.000
_cell.length_b   1.000
_cell.length_c   1.000
_cell.angle_alpha   90.00
_cell.angle_beta   90.00
_cell.angle_gamma   90.00
#
_symmetry.space_group_name_H-M   'P 1'
#
loop_
_entity.id
_entity.type
_entity.pdbx_description
1 polymer ?
#
loop_
_entity_poly.entity_id
_entity_poly.type
_entity_poly.pdbx_seq_one_letter_code
_entity_poly.pdbx_strand_id
1 'polypeptide(L)'
;MNFQELRDDLRRRGIDVDRPGFYEAPAFREAFRFDTYAEFVRHQPYSEEYLAFARAEVERLTFFLHARIRDFGRMGACVDASELMHRILERRGVWCFTVKGGMTIHYRAADRHLPDGYYWPWSLNPDLAAGHAWVWAPPYRIIDSTIRLEPYFDGEEKLLPEVVLQTEGRPGEVEAVDIMMADEFWTLTGQELTLEAIARRDPNLLPEIARWGVRLCDYPECIVKYVPCAVSAPLYRLEEMEDNIECGTLPTDLLREYESGAA
;
A
#
# COMPACT_ATOMS: atom_id res chain seq x y z
N MET A 1 -20.34 -8.99 -9.80
CA MET A 1 -21.11 -8.94 -8.55
C MET A 1 -21.08 -7.50 -8.06
N ASN A 2 -22.23 -6.87 -7.85
CA ASN A 2 -22.28 -5.54 -7.26
C ASN A 2 -22.09 -5.62 -5.73
N PHE A 3 -21.88 -4.47 -5.07
CA PHE A 3 -21.63 -4.43 -3.63
C PHE A 3 -22.73 -5.11 -2.79
N GLN A 4 -24.00 -4.87 -3.14
CA GLN A 4 -25.13 -5.41 -2.39
C GLN A 4 -25.19 -6.94 -2.47
N GLU A 5 -24.97 -7.51 -3.66
CA GLU A 5 -24.88 -8.96 -3.87
C GLU A 5 -23.73 -9.57 -3.07
N LEU A 6 -22.56 -8.92 -3.04
CA LEU A 6 -21.43 -9.37 -2.24
C LEU A 6 -21.75 -9.38 -0.74
N ARG A 7 -22.34 -8.29 -0.23
CA ARG A 7 -22.72 -8.16 1.16
C ARG A 7 -23.72 -9.23 1.59
N ASP A 8 -24.71 -9.51 0.75
CA ASP A 8 -25.72 -10.52 1.03
C ASP A 8 -25.14 -11.94 0.96
N ASP A 9 -24.20 -12.22 0.05
CA ASP A 9 -23.52 -13.52 0.02
C ASP A 9 -22.67 -13.76 1.27
N LEU A 10 -21.89 -12.75 1.69
CA LEU A 10 -21.09 -12.80 2.92
C LEU A 10 -21.99 -13.08 4.15
N ARG A 11 -23.10 -12.34 4.29
CA ARG A 11 -24.04 -12.52 5.41
C ARG A 11 -24.74 -13.87 5.40
N ARG A 12 -25.15 -14.39 4.23
CA ARG A 12 -25.75 -15.74 4.10
C ARG A 12 -24.79 -16.85 4.55
N ARG A 13 -23.49 -16.62 4.45
CA ARG A 13 -22.43 -17.53 4.93
C ARG A 13 -22.08 -17.33 6.41
N GLY A 14 -22.81 -16.46 7.12
CA GLY A 14 -22.58 -16.19 8.54
C GLY A 14 -21.36 -15.33 8.83
N ILE A 15 -20.85 -14.59 7.83
CA ILE A 15 -19.73 -13.66 8.00
C ILE A 15 -20.29 -12.32 8.51
N ASP A 16 -19.79 -11.87 9.66
CA ASP A 16 -20.09 -10.56 10.22
C ASP A 16 -19.30 -9.48 9.47
N VAL A 17 -20.02 -8.72 8.65
CA VAL A 17 -19.47 -7.67 7.79
C VAL A 17 -19.65 -6.26 8.37
N ASP A 18 -20.06 -6.15 9.63
CA ASP A 18 -20.34 -4.85 10.26
C ASP A 18 -19.09 -4.24 10.91
N ARG A 19 -17.94 -4.94 10.85
CA ARG A 19 -16.64 -4.49 11.39
C ARG A 19 -15.47 -4.83 10.46
N PRO A 20 -14.40 -4.00 10.43
CA PRO A 20 -13.15 -4.32 9.76
C PRO A 20 -12.56 -5.67 10.20
N GLY A 21 -11.69 -6.26 9.36
CA GLY A 21 -11.04 -7.53 9.68
C GLY A 21 -11.88 -8.80 9.48
N PHE A 22 -13.08 -8.74 8.90
CA PHE A 22 -13.89 -9.95 8.70
C PHE A 22 -13.26 -10.99 7.77
N TYR A 23 -12.22 -10.62 7.00
CA TYR A 23 -11.43 -11.59 6.22
C TYR A 23 -10.72 -12.63 7.10
N GLU A 24 -10.63 -12.40 8.41
CA GLU A 24 -10.11 -13.38 9.36
C GLU A 24 -11.09 -14.50 9.69
N ALA A 25 -12.39 -14.32 9.40
CA ALA A 25 -13.39 -15.33 9.68
C ALA A 25 -13.06 -16.63 8.92
N PRO A 26 -13.12 -17.81 9.56
CA PRO A 26 -12.86 -19.08 8.88
C PRO A 26 -13.72 -19.27 7.62
N ALA A 27 -15.00 -18.91 7.70
CA ALA A 27 -15.93 -18.96 6.57
C ALA A 27 -15.52 -18.03 5.42
N PHE A 28 -14.87 -16.90 5.71
CA PHE A 28 -14.33 -16.03 4.66
C PHE A 28 -13.11 -16.69 4.00
N ARG A 29 -12.14 -17.16 4.78
CA ARG A 29 -10.89 -17.76 4.28
C ARG A 29 -11.13 -19.04 3.47
N GLU A 30 -12.20 -19.78 3.77
CA GLU A 30 -12.61 -20.96 3.02
C GLU A 30 -13.26 -20.62 1.67
N ALA A 31 -14.02 -19.51 1.59
CA ALA A 31 -14.88 -19.22 0.44
C ALA A 31 -14.36 -18.10 -0.47
N PHE A 32 -13.49 -17.21 0.02
CA PHE A 32 -13.11 -15.98 -0.66
C PHE A 32 -11.61 -15.73 -0.61
N ARG A 33 -11.14 -15.01 -1.62
CA ARG A 33 -9.80 -14.42 -1.65
C ARG A 33 -9.81 -13.08 -0.93
N PHE A 34 -8.66 -12.64 -0.45
CA PHE A 34 -8.53 -11.32 0.18
C PHE A 34 -8.97 -10.18 -0.74
N ASP A 35 -8.79 -10.30 -2.06
CA ASP A 35 -9.26 -9.32 -3.04
C ASP A 35 -10.77 -9.06 -2.92
N THR A 36 -11.57 -10.03 -2.45
CA THR A 36 -12.99 -9.85 -2.18
C THR A 36 -13.24 -8.90 -1.00
N TYR A 37 -12.42 -8.95 0.04
CA TYR A 37 -12.49 -8.01 1.16
C TYR A 37 -12.08 -6.61 0.71
N ALA A 38 -11.01 -6.48 -0.07
CA ALA A 38 -10.59 -5.19 -0.61
C ALA A 38 -11.67 -4.55 -1.51
N GLU A 39 -12.39 -5.35 -2.33
CA GLU A 39 -13.55 -4.87 -3.08
C GLU A 39 -14.71 -4.43 -2.18
N PHE A 40 -15.01 -5.20 -1.12
CA PHE A 40 -16.02 -4.82 -0.14
C PHE A 40 -15.70 -3.45 0.47
N VAL A 41 -14.46 -3.30 0.94
CA VAL A 41 -13.96 -2.06 1.54
C VAL A 41 -13.98 -0.90 0.55
N ARG A 42 -13.62 -1.13 -0.71
CA ARG A 42 -13.61 -0.10 -1.75
C ARG A 42 -15.00 0.42 -2.12
N HIS A 43 -16.01 -0.45 -2.16
CA HIS A 43 -17.34 -0.13 -2.69
C HIS A 43 -18.42 0.05 -1.65
N GLN A 44 -18.17 -0.27 -0.37
CA GLN A 44 -19.18 -0.06 0.65
C GLN A 44 -19.50 1.44 0.79
N PRO A 45 -20.77 1.80 1.00
CA PRO A 45 -21.13 3.17 1.30
C PRO A 45 -20.66 3.52 2.71
N TYR A 46 -20.06 4.71 2.83
CA TYR A 46 -19.60 5.26 4.10
C TYR A 46 -20.41 6.50 4.44
N SER A 47 -20.78 6.67 5.72
CA SER A 47 -21.42 7.91 6.17
C SER A 47 -20.41 9.05 6.27
N GLU A 48 -20.88 10.29 6.22
CA GLU A 48 -20.01 11.47 6.37
C GLU A 48 -19.32 11.49 7.74
N GLU A 49 -20.02 11.05 8.79
CA GLU A 49 -19.46 10.95 10.15
C GLU A 49 -18.32 9.94 10.22
N TYR A 50 -18.50 8.78 9.58
CA TYR A 50 -17.44 7.78 9.49
C TYR A 50 -16.25 8.30 8.68
N LEU A 51 -16.48 8.96 7.53
CA LEU A 51 -15.40 9.50 6.70
C LEU A 51 -14.60 10.59 7.43
N ALA A 52 -15.27 11.44 8.22
CA ALA A 52 -14.60 12.44 9.05
C ALA A 52 -13.75 11.78 10.15
N PHE A 53 -14.29 10.76 10.82
CA PHE A 53 -13.55 9.97 11.81
C PHE A 53 -12.33 9.27 11.20
N ALA A 54 -12.53 8.52 10.11
CA ALA A 54 -11.48 7.77 9.44
C ALA A 54 -10.37 8.68 8.90
N ARG A 55 -10.73 9.84 8.35
CA ARG A 55 -9.77 10.87 7.92
C ARG A 55 -8.84 11.27 9.08
N ALA A 56 -9.40 11.63 10.22
CA ALA A 56 -8.63 12.09 11.37
C ALA A 56 -7.70 10.98 11.92
N GLU A 57 -8.20 9.74 12.02
CA GLU A 57 -7.38 8.60 12.47
C GLU A 57 -6.26 8.26 11.48
N VAL A 58 -6.56 8.22 10.18
CA VAL A 58 -5.57 7.93 9.13
C VAL A 58 -4.46 8.98 9.12
N GLU A 59 -4.80 10.26 9.10
CA GLU A 59 -3.80 11.34 9.10
C GLU A 59 -2.90 11.24 10.34
N ARG A 60 -3.51 11.16 11.53
CA ARG A 60 -2.77 11.09 12.80
C ARG A 60 -1.84 9.89 12.85
N LEU A 61 -2.33 8.71 12.47
CA LEU A 61 -1.54 7.48 12.48
C LEU A 61 -0.40 7.53 11.46
N THR A 62 -0.63 8.09 10.27
CA THR A 62 0.37 8.17 9.21
C THR A 62 1.57 9.01 9.65
N PHE A 63 1.32 10.21 10.22
CA PHE A 63 2.39 11.06 10.73
C PHE A 63 3.09 10.45 11.95
N PHE A 64 2.33 9.81 12.84
CA PHE A 64 2.90 9.12 14.00
C PHE A 64 3.85 8.00 13.58
N LEU A 65 3.42 7.10 12.70
CA LEU A 65 4.27 6.00 12.22
C LEU A 65 5.48 6.52 11.44
N HIS A 66 5.30 7.52 10.57
CA HIS A 66 6.42 8.15 9.86
C HIS A 66 7.49 8.65 10.83
N ALA A 67 7.10 9.42 11.85
CA ALA A 67 8.04 9.96 12.84
C ALA A 67 8.76 8.83 13.60
N ARG A 68 8.03 7.79 14.01
CA ARG A 68 8.58 6.65 14.76
C ARG A 68 9.58 5.83 13.95
N ILE A 69 9.29 5.55 12.67
CA ILE A 69 10.20 4.81 11.78
C ILE A 69 11.45 5.66 11.49
N ARG A 70 11.26 6.95 11.20
CA ARG A 70 12.35 7.91 10.99
C ARG A 70 13.29 7.98 12.19
N ASP A 71 12.73 8.13 13.40
CA ASP A 71 13.51 8.31 14.62
C ASP A 71 14.24 7.03 15.04
N PHE A 72 13.67 5.86 14.72
CA PHE A 72 14.37 4.58 14.85
C PHE A 72 15.50 4.41 13.80
N GLY A 73 15.39 5.09 12.66
CA GLY A 73 16.40 5.12 11.61
C GLY A 73 16.36 3.90 10.67
N ARG A 74 15.20 3.24 10.56
CA ARG A 74 15.03 2.12 9.64
C ARG A 74 14.61 2.60 8.25
N MET A 75 15.30 2.12 7.22
CA MET A 75 14.94 2.35 5.82
C MET A 75 14.34 1.08 5.21
N GLY A 76 13.54 1.22 4.15
CA GLY A 76 13.02 0.09 3.37
C GLY A 76 11.93 -0.72 4.09
N ALA A 77 11.14 -0.06 4.95
CA ALA A 77 10.15 -0.70 5.82
C ALA A 77 8.71 -0.65 5.28
N CYS A 78 8.49 -0.36 3.99
CA CYS A 78 7.16 -0.12 3.43
C CYS A 78 6.15 -1.24 3.70
N VAL A 79 6.56 -2.51 3.54
CA VAL A 79 5.68 -3.67 3.77
C VAL A 79 5.28 -3.75 5.24
N ASP A 80 6.27 -3.78 6.13
CA ASP A 80 6.06 -3.94 7.56
C ASP A 80 5.27 -2.77 8.16
N ALA A 81 5.59 -1.53 7.76
CA ALA A 81 4.88 -0.32 8.17
C ALA A 81 3.43 -0.31 7.68
N SER A 82 3.19 -0.76 6.44
CA SER A 82 1.83 -0.86 5.89
C SER A 82 1.00 -1.93 6.59
N GLU A 83 1.60 -3.07 6.92
CA GLU A 83 0.92 -4.15 7.67
C GLU A 83 0.61 -3.72 9.12
N LEU A 84 1.53 -3.01 9.77
CA LEU A 84 1.33 -2.43 11.10
C LEU A 84 0.22 -1.36 11.09
N MET A 85 0.27 -0.44 10.13
CA MET A 85 -0.76 0.58 9.95
C MET A 85 -2.13 -0.04 9.72
N HIS A 86 -2.22 -1.06 8.85
CA HIS A 86 -3.45 -1.81 8.61
C HIS A 86 -4.03 -2.35 9.92
N ARG A 87 -3.22 -3.05 10.72
CA ARG A 87 -3.70 -3.62 12.00
C ARG A 87 -4.15 -2.58 12.99
N ILE A 88 -3.43 -1.47 13.10
CA ILE A 88 -3.83 -0.38 13.99
C ILE A 88 -5.15 0.22 13.50
N LEU A 89 -5.29 0.55 12.21
CA LEU A 89 -6.53 1.09 11.65
C LEU A 89 -7.73 0.18 11.89
N GLU A 90 -7.60 -1.13 11.68
CA GLU A 90 -8.67 -2.09 11.99
C GLU A 90 -9.09 -2.05 13.46
N ARG A 91 -8.12 -2.01 14.38
CA ARG A 91 -8.40 -1.88 15.83
C ARG A 91 -9.09 -0.57 16.19
N ARG A 92 -8.81 0.49 15.43
CA ARG A 92 -9.49 1.79 15.53
C ARG A 92 -10.85 1.80 14.83
N GLY A 93 -11.28 0.70 14.22
CA GLY A 93 -12.56 0.60 13.51
C GLY A 93 -12.56 1.22 12.11
N VAL A 94 -11.38 1.47 11.54
CA VAL A 94 -11.22 1.98 10.18
C VAL A 94 -11.07 0.81 9.20
N TRP A 95 -11.96 0.77 8.22
CA TRP A 95 -11.88 -0.15 7.08
C TRP A 95 -10.67 0.17 6.22
N CYS A 96 -9.79 -0.80 5.97
CA CYS A 96 -8.60 -0.58 5.18
C CYS A 96 -8.13 -1.87 4.51
N PHE A 97 -7.18 -1.78 3.58
CA PHE A 97 -6.42 -2.91 3.09
C PHE A 97 -5.04 -2.47 2.63
N THR A 98 -4.09 -3.40 2.56
CA THR A 98 -2.74 -3.12 2.07
C THR A 98 -2.68 -3.36 0.56
N VAL A 99 -2.01 -2.46 -0.15
CA VAL A 99 -1.71 -2.55 -1.57
C VAL A 99 -0.22 -2.84 -1.73
N LYS A 100 0.12 -3.79 -2.60
CA LYS A 100 1.49 -4.14 -2.97
C LYS A 100 1.67 -3.89 -4.46
N GLY A 101 2.78 -3.26 -4.85
CA GLY A 101 2.94 -2.84 -6.23
C GLY A 101 4.29 -2.21 -6.51
N GLY A 102 4.32 -1.43 -7.59
CA GLY A 102 5.45 -0.61 -7.98
C GLY A 102 5.27 0.85 -7.60
N MET A 103 6.39 1.55 -7.49
CA MET A 103 6.44 3.00 -7.35
C MET A 103 7.50 3.59 -8.28
N THR A 104 7.11 4.60 -9.04
CA THR A 104 8.02 5.38 -9.90
C THR A 104 8.00 6.83 -9.44
N ILE A 105 9.18 7.44 -9.28
CA ILE A 105 9.35 8.82 -8.87
C ILE A 105 9.98 9.59 -10.03
N HIS A 106 9.25 10.57 -10.54
CA HIS A 106 9.76 11.52 -11.52
C HIS A 106 10.17 12.82 -10.83
N TYR A 107 11.46 13.13 -10.80
CA TYR A 107 11.97 14.35 -10.17
C TYR A 107 11.84 15.55 -11.12
N ARG A 108 11.44 16.71 -10.58
CA ARG A 108 11.32 17.98 -11.32
C ARG A 108 12.52 18.90 -11.15
N ALA A 109 13.44 18.56 -10.25
CA ALA A 109 14.67 19.33 -9.97
C ALA A 109 15.63 19.29 -11.17
N ALA A 110 15.36 20.11 -12.18
CA ALA A 110 16.08 20.15 -13.45
C ALA A 110 17.57 20.46 -13.30
N ASP A 111 17.96 21.12 -12.21
CA ASP A 111 19.34 21.46 -11.86
C ASP A 111 20.14 20.27 -11.30
N ARG A 112 19.47 19.25 -10.77
CA ARG A 112 20.10 18.04 -10.21
C ARG A 112 20.28 16.91 -11.22
N HIS A 113 19.64 16.99 -12.39
CA HIS A 113 19.68 15.96 -13.44
C HIS A 113 19.46 14.53 -12.91
N LEU A 114 18.58 14.37 -11.92
CA LEU A 114 18.31 13.07 -11.31
C LEU A 114 17.54 12.17 -12.29
N PRO A 115 17.93 10.89 -12.42
CA PRO A 115 17.11 9.90 -13.11
C PRO A 115 15.83 9.63 -12.31
N ASP A 116 14.82 9.06 -12.99
CA ASP A 116 13.63 8.58 -12.30
C ASP A 116 14.00 7.47 -11.28
N GLY A 117 13.38 7.51 -10.12
CA GLY A 117 13.50 6.47 -9.10
C GLY A 117 12.50 5.35 -9.35
N TYR A 118 12.95 4.10 -9.32
CA TYR A 118 12.08 2.93 -9.56
C TYR A 118 12.13 1.93 -8.41
N TYR A 119 10.94 1.52 -7.99
CA TYR A 119 10.71 0.45 -7.04
C TYR A 119 9.87 -0.61 -7.73
N TRP A 120 10.56 -1.55 -8.39
CA TRP A 120 9.91 -2.50 -9.30
C TRP A 120 9.18 -3.62 -8.55
N PRO A 121 7.91 -3.92 -8.90
CA PRO A 121 7.18 -5.04 -8.33
C PRO A 121 7.73 -6.40 -8.76
N TRP A 122 8.42 -6.47 -9.90
CA TRP A 122 9.15 -7.66 -10.34
C TRP A 122 10.65 -7.39 -10.34
N SER A 123 11.39 -8.36 -9.81
CA SER A 123 12.85 -8.35 -9.84
C SER A 123 13.39 -9.78 -9.90
N LEU A 124 14.62 -9.90 -10.39
CA LEU A 124 15.42 -11.11 -10.26
C LEU A 124 15.80 -11.44 -8.81
N ASN A 125 15.72 -10.49 -7.88
CA ASN A 125 15.98 -10.72 -6.48
C ASN A 125 14.76 -11.42 -5.82
N PRO A 126 14.88 -12.71 -5.42
CA PRO A 126 13.76 -13.45 -4.83
C PRO A 126 13.38 -12.95 -3.43
N ASP A 127 14.23 -12.14 -2.79
CA ASP A 127 13.99 -11.62 -1.43
C ASP A 127 13.08 -10.37 -1.42
N LEU A 128 12.82 -9.77 -2.59
CA LEU A 128 11.91 -8.63 -2.71
C LEU A 128 10.45 -9.10 -2.67
N ALA A 129 9.80 -8.88 -1.52
CA ALA A 129 8.39 -9.21 -1.32
C ALA A 129 7.43 -8.33 -2.15
N ALA A 130 7.84 -7.10 -2.46
CA ALA A 130 7.17 -6.15 -3.35
C ALA A 130 8.18 -5.04 -3.73
N GLY A 131 7.89 -4.29 -4.80
CA GLY A 131 8.62 -3.05 -5.08
C GLY A 131 8.32 -1.99 -4.03
N HIS A 132 7.04 -1.81 -3.72
CA HIS A 132 6.55 -0.92 -2.69
C HIS A 132 5.21 -1.40 -2.09
N ALA A 133 4.89 -0.94 -0.89
CA ALA A 133 3.61 -1.21 -0.23
C ALA A 133 3.05 0.03 0.45
N TRP A 134 1.73 0.19 0.40
CA TRP A 134 1.01 1.29 1.02
C TRP A 134 -0.39 0.85 1.46
N VAL A 135 -1.11 1.70 2.18
CA VAL A 135 -2.45 1.40 2.69
C VAL A 135 -3.51 2.16 1.90
N TRP A 136 -4.63 1.49 1.68
CA TRP A 136 -5.88 2.09 1.23
C TRP A 136 -6.85 2.12 2.41
N ALA A 137 -7.42 3.29 2.74
CA ALA A 137 -8.46 3.42 3.75
C ALA A 137 -9.29 4.68 3.47
N PRO A 138 -10.63 4.61 3.46
CA PRO A 138 -11.47 5.73 3.10
C PRO A 138 -11.24 6.91 4.07
N PRO A 139 -11.20 8.16 3.59
CA PRO A 139 -11.40 8.60 2.21
C PRO A 139 -10.16 8.53 1.31
N TYR A 140 -9.04 8.04 1.84
CA TYR A 140 -7.74 7.96 1.17
C TYR A 140 -7.60 6.71 0.30
N ARG A 141 -7.04 6.89 -0.90
CA ARG A 141 -6.70 5.79 -1.80
C ARG A 141 -5.22 5.40 -1.74
N ILE A 142 -4.38 6.32 -1.28
CA ILE A 142 -2.94 6.13 -1.09
C ILE A 142 -2.58 6.75 0.25
N ILE A 143 -2.12 5.90 1.15
CA ILE A 143 -1.57 6.26 2.46
C ILE A 143 -0.20 5.64 2.54
N ASP A 144 0.83 6.48 2.46
CA ASP A 144 2.22 6.06 2.49
C ASP A 144 2.96 6.85 3.57
N SER A 145 3.42 6.14 4.60
CA SER A 145 4.20 6.71 5.70
C SER A 145 5.72 6.55 5.49
N THR A 146 6.14 5.80 4.48
CA THR A 146 7.55 5.43 4.24
C THR A 146 8.13 5.99 2.95
N ILE A 147 7.36 6.74 2.15
CA ILE A 147 7.84 7.39 0.91
C ILE A 147 9.20 8.10 1.06
N ARG A 148 9.49 8.75 2.20
CA ARG A 148 10.80 9.41 2.42
C ARG A 148 11.83 8.54 3.12
N LEU A 149 11.44 7.32 3.50
CA LEU A 149 12.18 6.38 4.32
C LEU A 149 12.59 5.13 3.52
N GLU A 150 12.41 5.12 2.21
CA GLU A 150 13.00 4.10 1.35
C GLU A 150 14.51 4.35 1.14
N PRO A 151 15.27 3.36 0.67
CA PRO A 151 16.68 3.57 0.33
C PRO A 151 16.82 4.52 -0.86
N TYR A 152 17.48 5.66 -0.62
CA TYR A 152 17.89 6.67 -1.60
C TYR A 152 19.42 6.84 -1.56
N PHE A 153 20.05 7.29 -2.65
CA PHE A 153 21.51 7.25 -2.78
C PHE A 153 22.17 8.63 -2.76
N ASP A 154 21.52 9.65 -3.31
CA ASP A 154 22.08 10.98 -3.58
C ASP A 154 21.28 12.13 -2.95
N GLY A 155 20.62 11.87 -1.82
CA GLY A 155 19.87 12.90 -1.11
C GLY A 155 18.53 13.24 -1.78
N GLU A 156 18.00 12.35 -2.62
CA GLU A 156 16.75 12.52 -3.34
C GLU A 156 15.53 12.52 -2.41
N GLU A 157 15.65 11.91 -1.22
CA GLU A 157 14.59 11.87 -0.21
C GLU A 157 14.11 13.27 0.18
N LYS A 158 14.98 14.28 0.08
CA LYS A 158 14.65 15.69 0.39
C LYS A 158 13.68 16.30 -0.61
N LEU A 159 13.54 15.73 -1.80
CA LEU A 159 12.62 16.17 -2.84
C LEU A 159 11.24 15.50 -2.73
N LEU A 160 11.13 14.45 -1.92
CA LEU A 160 9.89 13.72 -1.70
C LEU A 160 9.06 14.37 -0.59
N PRO A 161 7.73 14.22 -0.55
CA PRO A 161 6.95 14.56 0.64
C PRO A 161 7.36 13.69 1.84
N GLU A 162 7.01 14.10 3.07
CA GLU A 162 7.23 13.25 4.26
C GLU A 162 6.37 12.00 4.21
N VAL A 163 5.09 12.20 3.86
CA VAL A 163 4.07 11.16 3.74
C VAL A 163 3.21 11.43 2.51
N VAL A 164 2.57 10.41 1.95
CA VAL A 164 1.55 10.56 0.90
C VAL A 164 0.18 10.26 1.49
N LEU A 165 -0.72 11.24 1.40
CA LEU A 165 -2.11 11.12 1.80
C LEU A 165 -2.99 11.66 0.66
N GLN A 166 -3.51 10.76 -0.17
CA GLN A 166 -4.24 11.14 -1.39
C GLN A 166 -5.64 10.53 -1.38
N THR A 167 -6.67 11.37 -1.32
CA THR A 167 -8.06 10.94 -1.47
C THR A 167 -8.34 10.54 -2.91
N GLU A 168 -7.74 11.27 -3.84
CA GLU A 168 -7.72 10.96 -5.26
C GLU A 168 -6.34 11.34 -5.80
N GLY A 169 -5.80 10.52 -6.69
CA GLY A 169 -4.64 10.87 -7.49
C GLY A 169 -5.06 11.07 -8.94
N ARG A 170 -4.26 11.80 -9.71
CA ARG A 170 -4.48 11.92 -11.16
C ARG A 170 -4.38 10.52 -11.78
N PRO A 171 -5.32 10.10 -12.64
CA PRO A 171 -5.21 8.81 -13.32
C PRO A 171 -3.92 8.72 -14.12
N GLY A 172 -3.31 7.54 -14.08
CA GLY A 172 -2.12 7.22 -14.86
C GLY A 172 -2.28 5.96 -15.69
N GLU A 173 -1.26 5.68 -16.48
CA GLU A 173 -1.12 4.45 -17.25
C GLU A 173 0.14 3.72 -16.78
N VAL A 174 0.12 2.40 -16.83
CA VAL A 174 1.31 1.58 -16.56
C VAL A 174 2.17 1.51 -17.81
N GLU A 175 3.47 1.64 -17.63
CA GLU A 175 4.48 1.42 -18.65
C GLU A 175 5.28 0.17 -18.28
N ALA A 176 5.90 -0.48 -19.26
CA ALA A 176 6.64 -1.72 -18.99
C ALA A 176 7.81 -1.48 -18.02
N VAL A 177 8.41 -0.28 -18.07
CA VAL A 177 9.50 0.14 -17.17
C VAL A 177 9.06 0.33 -15.73
N ASP A 178 7.76 0.45 -15.43
CA ASP A 178 7.27 0.52 -14.06
C ASP A 178 7.22 -0.87 -13.39
N ILE A 179 7.24 -1.94 -14.18
CA ILE A 179 7.08 -3.31 -13.69
C ILE A 179 8.42 -3.97 -13.37
N MET A 180 9.42 -3.74 -14.22
CA MET A 180 10.72 -4.39 -14.10
C MET A 180 11.80 -3.58 -14.83
N MET A 181 13.04 -3.74 -14.42
CA MET A 181 14.20 -3.25 -15.18
C MET A 181 14.33 -3.99 -16.52
N ALA A 182 14.60 -3.26 -17.60
CA ALA A 182 14.74 -3.81 -18.95
C ALA A 182 15.85 -4.88 -19.07
N ASP A 183 17.00 -4.64 -18.44
CA ASP A 183 18.14 -5.57 -18.49
C ASP A 183 17.87 -6.87 -17.74
N GLU A 184 17.19 -6.80 -16.58
CA GLU A 184 16.75 -7.99 -15.85
C GLU A 184 15.74 -8.79 -16.68
N PHE A 185 14.79 -8.10 -17.31
CA PHE A 185 13.81 -8.74 -18.18
C PHE A 185 14.49 -9.42 -19.38
N TRP A 186 15.43 -8.75 -20.04
CA TRP A 186 16.19 -9.36 -21.13
C TRP A 186 16.96 -10.60 -20.64
N THR A 187 17.61 -10.51 -19.48
CA THR A 187 18.36 -11.62 -18.87
C THR A 187 17.47 -12.84 -18.62
N LEU A 188 16.24 -12.62 -18.13
CA LEU A 188 15.28 -13.69 -17.86
C LEU A 188 14.67 -14.30 -19.11
N THR A 189 14.50 -13.49 -20.16
CA THR A 189 13.54 -13.82 -21.22
C THR A 189 14.13 -13.89 -22.62
N GLY A 190 15.28 -13.25 -22.85
CA GLY A 190 15.83 -13.00 -24.18
C GLY A 190 14.95 -12.12 -25.07
N GLN A 191 14.04 -11.34 -24.47
CA GLN A 191 13.07 -10.50 -25.17
C GLN A 191 13.17 -9.05 -24.69
N GLU A 192 12.80 -8.10 -25.57
CA GLU A 192 12.64 -6.70 -25.20
C GLU A 192 11.49 -6.53 -24.19
N LEU A 193 11.70 -5.64 -23.22
CA LEU A 193 10.72 -5.29 -22.20
C LEU A 193 9.55 -4.53 -22.83
N THR A 194 8.40 -5.18 -22.92
CA THR A 194 7.14 -4.58 -23.39
C THR A 194 5.98 -5.07 -22.52
N LEU A 195 4.89 -4.30 -22.46
CA LEU A 195 3.66 -4.73 -21.76
C LEU A 195 3.08 -6.02 -22.34
N GLU A 196 3.21 -6.24 -23.65
CA GLU A 196 2.79 -7.50 -24.30
C GLU A 196 3.64 -8.68 -23.83
N ALA A 197 4.96 -8.50 -23.74
CA ALA A 197 5.86 -9.54 -23.25
C ALA A 197 5.60 -9.88 -21.76
N ILE A 198 5.29 -8.86 -20.94
CA ILE A 198 4.85 -9.03 -19.55
C ILE A 198 3.53 -9.81 -19.50
N ALA A 199 2.52 -9.40 -20.26
CA ALA A 199 1.20 -10.03 -20.26
C ALA A 199 1.22 -11.49 -20.72
N ARG A 200 2.14 -11.87 -21.63
CA ARG A 200 2.34 -13.27 -22.01
C ARG A 200 2.88 -14.14 -20.88
N ARG A 201 3.65 -13.55 -19.95
CA ARG A 201 4.21 -14.26 -18.79
C ARG A 201 3.27 -14.28 -17.61
N ASP A 202 2.65 -13.14 -17.31
CA ASP A 202 1.61 -13.02 -16.31
C ASP A 202 0.36 -12.37 -16.93
N PRO A 203 -0.59 -13.18 -17.41
CA PRO A 203 -1.81 -12.67 -18.02
C PRO A 203 -2.75 -11.97 -17.03
N ASN A 204 -2.50 -12.08 -15.71
CA ASN A 204 -3.35 -11.49 -14.68
C ASN A 204 -2.82 -10.14 -14.17
N LEU A 205 -1.51 -9.87 -14.31
CA LEU A 205 -0.89 -8.64 -13.78
C LEU A 205 -1.54 -7.36 -14.33
N LEU A 206 -1.63 -7.21 -15.67
CA LEU A 206 -2.21 -5.98 -16.25
C LEU A 206 -3.70 -5.83 -15.92
N PRO A 207 -4.54 -6.89 -15.96
CA PRO A 207 -5.90 -6.83 -15.43
C PRO A 207 -5.97 -6.38 -13.96
N GLU A 208 -5.10 -6.87 -13.07
CA GLU A 208 -5.07 -6.45 -11.67
C GLU A 208 -4.64 -4.97 -11.53
N ILE A 209 -3.63 -4.53 -12.28
CA ILE A 209 -3.22 -3.11 -12.31
C ILE A 209 -4.37 -2.23 -12.79
N ALA A 210 -5.09 -2.65 -13.84
CA ALA A 210 -6.25 -1.92 -14.34
C ALA A 210 -7.39 -1.90 -13.32
N ARG A 211 -7.60 -3.01 -12.59
CA ARG A 211 -8.64 -3.17 -11.57
C ARG A 211 -8.46 -2.20 -10.41
N TRP A 212 -7.22 -2.00 -9.94
CA TRP A 212 -6.92 -1.10 -8.81
C TRP A 212 -6.62 0.33 -9.25
N GLY A 213 -6.08 0.49 -10.46
CA GLY A 213 -5.88 1.74 -11.16
C GLY A 213 -4.61 2.47 -10.76
N VAL A 214 -3.79 2.82 -11.76
CA VAL A 214 -2.57 3.63 -11.57
C VAL A 214 -2.92 5.06 -11.20
N ARG A 215 -2.13 5.65 -10.31
CA ARG A 215 -2.32 7.01 -9.80
C ARG A 215 -0.99 7.77 -9.76
N LEU A 216 -1.05 9.03 -10.17
CA LEU A 216 0.02 10.00 -10.01
C LEU A 216 -0.34 10.99 -8.90
N CYS A 217 0.62 11.24 -8.03
CA CYS A 217 0.58 12.19 -6.94
C CYS A 217 1.55 13.32 -7.27
N ASP A 218 1.01 14.49 -7.61
CA ASP A 218 1.79 15.65 -8.01
C ASP A 218 2.23 16.44 -6.77
N TYR A 219 3.55 16.58 -6.58
CA TYR A 219 4.18 17.43 -5.56
C TYR A 219 5.01 18.53 -6.24
N PRO A 220 5.44 19.59 -5.55
CA PRO A 220 6.25 20.65 -6.16
C PRO A 220 7.51 20.13 -6.87
N GLU A 221 8.26 19.27 -6.18
CA GLU A 221 9.58 18.79 -6.63
C GLU A 221 9.56 17.44 -7.33
N CYS A 222 8.44 16.72 -7.31
CA CYS A 222 8.34 15.39 -7.90
C CYS A 222 6.92 15.00 -8.29
N ILE A 223 6.80 13.95 -9.08
CA ILE A 223 5.56 13.20 -9.29
C ILE A 223 5.81 11.78 -8.83
N VAL A 224 4.96 11.28 -7.92
CA VAL A 224 5.04 9.88 -7.47
C VAL A 224 3.92 9.10 -8.15
N LYS A 225 4.28 8.07 -8.91
CA LYS A 225 3.38 7.17 -9.61
C LYS A 225 3.28 5.86 -8.85
N TYR A 226 2.07 5.51 -8.41
CA TYR A 226 1.78 4.26 -7.73
C TYR A 226 1.12 3.27 -8.69
N VAL A 227 1.70 2.08 -8.82
CA VAL A 227 1.26 1.01 -9.73
C VAL A 227 0.81 -0.20 -8.90
N PRO A 228 -0.49 -0.31 -8.57
CA PRO A 228 -1.00 -1.38 -7.70
C PRO A 228 -1.01 -2.72 -8.42
N CYS A 229 -0.27 -3.72 -7.94
CA CYS A 229 -0.20 -5.05 -8.57
C CYS A 229 -1.02 -6.11 -7.81
N ALA A 230 -1.19 -5.94 -6.50
CA ALA A 230 -1.91 -6.86 -5.64
C ALA A 230 -2.44 -6.15 -4.38
N VAL A 231 -3.33 -6.83 -3.66
CA VAL A 231 -3.79 -6.43 -2.33
C VAL A 231 -3.54 -7.55 -1.33
N SER A 232 -3.32 -7.22 -0.06
CA SER A 232 -3.00 -8.21 0.96
C SER A 232 -3.52 -7.84 2.36
N ALA A 233 -3.75 -8.88 3.16
CA ALA A 233 -3.90 -8.79 4.61
C ALA A 233 -2.53 -8.86 5.29
N PRO A 234 -2.37 -8.30 6.49
CA PRO A 234 -1.23 -8.57 7.34
C PRO A 234 -1.18 -10.07 7.67
N LEU A 235 0.03 -10.62 7.71
CA LEU A 235 0.25 -12.05 7.99
C LEU A 235 -0.16 -12.43 9.41
N TYR A 236 0.12 -11.55 10.37
CA TYR A 236 -0.03 -11.79 11.80
C TYR A 236 -1.05 -10.84 12.42
N ARG A 237 -1.63 -11.22 13.55
CA ARG A 237 -2.36 -10.28 14.40
C ARG A 237 -1.38 -9.32 15.06
N LEU A 238 -1.86 -8.14 15.48
CA LEU A 238 -1.02 -7.13 16.11
C LEU A 238 -0.21 -7.68 17.30
N GLU A 239 -0.83 -8.54 18.11
CA GLU A 239 -0.18 -9.20 19.26
C GLU A 239 0.90 -10.22 18.86
N GLU A 240 0.86 -10.74 17.63
CA GLU A 240 1.74 -11.78 17.09
C GLU A 240 2.85 -11.19 16.20
N MET A 241 2.85 -9.87 15.97
CA MET A 241 3.86 -9.14 15.21
C MET A 241 5.12 -8.88 16.07
N GLU A 242 5.58 -9.87 16.83
CA GLU A 242 6.66 -9.72 17.82
C GLU A 242 8.01 -9.31 17.20
N ASP A 243 8.25 -9.68 15.94
CA ASP A 243 9.48 -9.35 15.19
C ASP A 243 9.37 -8.05 14.39
N ASN A 244 8.17 -7.45 14.29
CA ASN A 244 7.92 -6.20 13.55
C ASN A 244 8.24 -5.00 14.45
N ILE A 245 9.54 -4.81 14.72
CA ILE A 245 10.08 -3.71 15.55
C ILE A 245 10.54 -2.56 14.64
N GLU A 246 9.71 -2.20 13.64
CA GLU A 246 10.01 -1.16 12.64
C GLU A 246 10.19 0.22 13.25
N CYS A 247 9.59 0.41 14.42
CA CYS A 247 9.56 1.66 15.17
C CYS A 247 10.41 1.60 16.46
N GLY A 248 11.27 0.58 16.60
CA GLY A 248 12.06 0.36 17.83
C GLY A 248 11.22 -0.10 19.03
N THR A 249 9.97 -0.49 18.83
CA THR A 249 9.00 -0.84 19.89
C THR A 249 8.04 -1.91 19.40
N LEU A 250 7.54 -2.76 20.31
CA LEU A 250 6.57 -3.80 19.97
C LEU A 250 5.27 -3.16 19.43
N PRO A 251 4.61 -3.75 18.43
CA PRO A 251 3.36 -3.21 17.86
C PRO A 251 2.25 -2.91 18.87
N THR A 252 2.13 -3.73 19.93
CA THR A 252 1.13 -3.50 20.99
C THR A 252 1.47 -2.32 21.89
N ASP A 253 2.75 -2.08 22.16
CA ASP A 253 3.21 -0.91 22.92
C ASP A 253 3.12 0.36 22.07
N LEU A 254 3.42 0.25 20.78
CA LEU A 254 3.27 1.34 19.83
C LEU A 254 1.80 1.78 19.69
N LEU A 255 0.85 0.83 19.69
CA LEU A 255 -0.57 1.15 19.76
C LEU A 255 -0.93 1.91 21.05
N ARG A 256 -0.41 1.49 22.21
CA ARG A 256 -0.66 2.19 23.48
C ARG A 256 -0.09 3.61 23.46
N GLU A 257 1.10 3.79 22.91
CA GLU A 257 1.73 5.11 22.71
C GLU A 257 0.83 5.99 21.84
N TYR A 258 0.41 5.48 20.67
CA TYR A 258 -0.53 6.15 19.77
C TYR A 258 -1.84 6.54 20.46
N GLU A 259 -2.42 5.66 21.29
CA GLU A 259 -3.69 5.91 21.99
C GLU A 259 -3.55 6.90 23.15
N SER A 260 -2.38 6.95 23.80
CA SER A 260 -2.11 7.86 24.90
C SER A 260 -1.96 9.33 24.46
N GLY A 261 -1.73 9.57 23.16
CA GLY A 261 -1.40 10.90 22.63
C GLY A 261 -0.01 11.37 23.04
N ALA A 262 0.83 10.50 23.60
CA ALA A 262 2.24 10.76 23.79
C ALA A 262 2.95 10.60 22.43
N ALA A 263 3.00 11.68 21.67
CA ALA A 263 3.81 11.84 20.47
C ALA A 263 4.41 13.24 20.46
#